data_AF-A0A7I9ZFF1-F1
#
_entry.id   AF-A0A7I9ZFF1-F1
#
_cell.length_a   1.000
_cell.length_b   1.000
_cell.length_c   1.000
_cell.angle_alpha   90.00
_cell.angle_beta   90.00
_cell.angle_gamma   90.00
#
_symmetry.space_group_name_H-M   'P 1'
#
loop_
_entity.id
_entity.type
_entity.pdbx_description
1 polymer ?
#
loop_
_entity_poly.entity_id
_entity_poly.type
_entity_poly.pdbx_seq_one_letter_code
_entity_poly.pdbx_strand_id
1 'polypeptide(L)'
;MCAIHDDAEVARRELAQQIAFYSSVKSYETVLDVNGFASEGRTIREAFAQRDFPAMFAAVSEEMIDTMGVAGTADEVREQLSRYDGVLDHIMLYSPSVGIAPERVQQNLDSIIRECSPASMSPGQSGPRPI
;
A
#
# COMPACT_ATOMS: atom_id res chain seq x y z
N MET A 1 1.73 2.68 -0.36
CA MET A 1 2.00 1.31 -0.83
C MET A 1 0.97 0.97 -1.90
N CYS A 2 1.38 0.29 -2.98
CA CYS A 2 0.48 -0.14 -4.04
C CYS A 2 0.80 -1.58 -4.47
N ALA A 3 -0.22 -2.45 -4.54
CA ALA A 3 -0.09 -3.82 -5.00
C ALA A 3 -1.11 -4.10 -6.12
N ILE A 4 -0.62 -4.53 -7.28
CA ILE A 4 -1.40 -4.87 -8.46
C ILE A 4 -1.17 -6.35 -8.79
N HIS A 5 -2.26 -7.09 -8.93
CA HIS A 5 -2.24 -8.48 -9.38
C HIS A 5 -3.56 -8.82 -10.09
N ASP A 6 -3.55 -9.76 -11.03
CA ASP A 6 -4.77 -10.20 -11.74
C ASP A 6 -5.78 -10.89 -10.80
N ASP A 7 -5.28 -11.44 -9.69
CA ASP A 7 -6.04 -11.91 -8.54
C ASP A 7 -5.89 -10.92 -7.38
N ALA A 8 -6.98 -10.21 -7.05
CA ALA A 8 -7.01 -9.18 -6.02
C ALA A 8 -6.57 -9.70 -4.64
N GLU A 9 -6.88 -10.95 -4.30
CA GLU A 9 -6.53 -11.53 -3.00
C GLU A 9 -5.01 -11.66 -2.83
N VAL A 10 -4.30 -11.93 -3.92
CA VAL A 10 -2.83 -11.93 -3.92
C VAL A 10 -2.30 -10.53 -3.64
N ALA A 11 -2.83 -9.50 -4.32
CA ALA A 11 -2.43 -8.12 -4.10
C ALA A 11 -2.70 -7.65 -2.66
N ARG A 12 -3.87 -7.98 -2.11
CA ARG A 12 -4.24 -7.65 -0.72
C ARG A 12 -3.32 -8.34 0.28
N ARG A 13 -2.99 -9.62 0.08
CA ARG A 13 -2.02 -10.35 0.92
C ARG A 13 -0.60 -9.78 0.83
N GLU A 14 -0.15 -9.38 -0.35
CA GLU A 14 1.14 -8.72 -0.54
C GLU A 14 1.21 -7.39 0.22
N LEU A 15 0.14 -6.60 0.14
CA LEU A 15 0.02 -5.35 0.87
C LEU A 15 -0.05 -5.55 2.40
N ALA A 16 -0.79 -6.56 2.85
CA ALA A 16 -0.91 -6.91 4.28
C ALA A 16 0.45 -7.21 4.91
N GLN A 17 1.35 -7.93 4.23
CA GLN A 17 2.69 -8.23 4.74
C GLN A 17 3.51 -6.96 5.01
N GLN A 18 3.42 -5.98 4.11
CA GLN A 18 4.10 -4.70 4.26
C GLN A 18 3.49 -3.86 5.39
N ILE A 19 2.16 -3.82 5.49
CA ILE A 19 1.43 -3.13 6.57
C ILE A 19 1.81 -3.73 7.93
N ALA A 20 1.80 -5.06 8.05
CA ALA A 20 2.14 -5.75 9.29
C ALA A 20 3.55 -5.38 9.76
N PHE A 21 4.52 -5.37 8.84
CA PHE A 21 5.91 -5.04 9.17
C PHE A 21 6.08 -3.63 9.72
N TYR A 22 5.48 -2.62 9.09
CA TYR A 22 5.53 -1.28 9.65
C TYR A 22 4.77 -1.16 10.97
N SER A 23 3.64 -1.87 11.09
CA SER A 23 2.81 -1.89 12.31
C SER A 23 3.48 -2.55 13.51
N SER A 24 4.48 -3.42 13.28
CA SER A 24 5.27 -4.03 14.37
C SER A 24 6.30 -3.07 14.97
N VAL A 25 6.68 -2.01 14.25
CA VAL A 25 7.63 -1.01 14.73
C VAL A 25 6.93 -0.02 15.65
N LYS A 26 7.41 0.11 16.89
CA LYS A 26 6.77 0.92 17.94
C LYS A 26 6.46 2.36 17.53
N SER A 27 7.26 2.98 16.67
CA SER A 27 7.02 4.35 16.20
C SER A 27 5.72 4.53 15.42
N TYR A 28 5.10 3.46 14.90
CA TYR A 28 3.82 3.51 14.19
C TYR A 28 2.60 3.40 15.11
N GLU A 29 2.78 3.21 16.42
CA GLU A 29 1.69 3.04 17.38
C GLU A 29 0.66 4.18 17.34
N THR A 30 1.12 5.43 17.32
CA THR A 30 0.22 6.60 17.22
C THR A 30 -0.57 6.62 15.91
N VAL A 31 0.05 6.21 14.80
CA VAL A 31 -0.65 6.14 13.50
C VAL A 31 -1.76 5.10 13.55
N LEU A 32 -1.49 3.94 14.15
CA LEU A 32 -2.50 2.90 14.29
C LEU A 32 -3.66 3.36 15.19
N ASP A 33 -3.37 3.99 16.32
CA ASP A 33 -4.38 4.44 17.27
C ASP A 33 -5.32 5.50 16.67
N VAL A 34 -4.77 6.51 16.00
CA VAL A 34 -5.56 7.56 15.33
C VAL A 34 -6.47 7.02 14.22
N ASN A 35 -6.07 5.92 13.58
CA ASN A 35 -6.89 5.24 12.55
C ASN A 35 -7.78 4.12 13.12
N GLY A 36 -7.81 3.91 14.44
CA GLY A 36 -8.68 2.90 15.09
C GLY A 36 -8.11 1.48 15.16
N PHE A 37 -6.86 1.26 14.74
CA PHE A 37 -6.22 -0.06 14.63
C PHE A 37 -5.31 -0.42 15.81
N ALA A 38 -5.61 0.12 17.00
CA ALA A 38 -4.79 -0.10 18.19
C ALA A 38 -4.76 -1.60 18.60
N SER A 39 -5.86 -2.32 18.42
CA SER A 39 -5.96 -3.77 18.67
C SER A 39 -5.07 -4.58 17.75
N GLU A 40 -5.20 -4.37 16.45
CA GLU A 40 -4.44 -5.04 15.39
C GLU A 40 -2.96 -4.77 15.60
N GLY A 41 -2.58 -3.53 15.89
CA GLY A 41 -1.22 -3.15 16.23
C GLY A 41 -0.62 -3.95 17.40
N ARG A 42 -1.39 -4.18 18.47
CA ARG A 42 -0.93 -5.01 19.60
C ARG A 42 -0.73 -6.46 19.18
N THR A 43 -1.70 -7.05 18.50
CA THR A 43 -1.62 -8.44 18.02
C THR A 43 -0.44 -8.65 17.06
N ILE A 44 -0.24 -7.72 16.12
CA ILE A 44 0.90 -7.73 15.18
C ILE A 44 2.23 -7.68 15.95
N ARG A 45 2.35 -6.79 16.95
CA ARG A 45 3.58 -6.68 17.76
C ARG A 45 3.84 -7.92 18.59
N GLU A 46 2.81 -8.53 19.17
CA GLU A 46 2.90 -9.77 19.93
C GLU A 46 3.36 -10.95 19.05
N ALA A 47 2.76 -11.10 17.86
CA ALA A 47 3.16 -12.12 16.89
C ALA A 47 4.60 -11.91 16.40
N PHE A 48 4.98 -10.66 16.11
CA PHE A 48 6.35 -10.32 15.71
C PHE A 48 7.38 -10.65 16.81
N ALA A 49 7.06 -10.37 18.09
CA ALA A 49 7.92 -10.72 19.22
C ALA A 49 8.15 -12.24 19.34
N GLN A 50 7.17 -13.04 18.92
CA GLN A 50 7.25 -14.50 18.86
C GLN A 50 7.86 -15.04 17.57
N ARG A 51 8.20 -14.15 16.61
CA ARG A 51 8.64 -14.49 15.25
C ARG A 51 7.59 -15.30 14.47
N ASP A 52 6.32 -15.15 14.80
CA ASP A 52 5.20 -15.78 14.10
C ASP A 52 4.73 -14.87 12.96
N PHE A 53 5.44 -14.91 11.84
CA PHE A 53 5.11 -14.10 10.66
C PHE A 53 3.73 -14.44 10.06
N PRO A 54 3.31 -15.73 9.96
CA PRO A 54 1.95 -16.04 9.52
C PRO A 54 0.87 -15.38 10.38
N ALA A 55 0.96 -15.47 11.71
CA ALA A 55 -0.01 -14.82 12.60
C ALA A 55 0.07 -13.28 12.50
N MET A 56 1.29 -12.75 12.37
CA MET A 56 1.53 -11.32 12.17
C MET A 56 0.84 -10.78 10.92
N PHE A 57 0.90 -11.51 9.81
CA PHE A 57 0.24 -11.10 8.56
C PHE A 57 -1.29 -11.27 8.63
N ALA A 58 -1.76 -12.34 9.27
CA ALA A 58 -3.20 -12.59 9.45
C ALA A 58 -3.88 -11.59 10.40
N ALA A 59 -3.12 -10.88 11.23
CA ALA A 59 -3.63 -9.85 12.14
C ALA A 59 -3.94 -8.51 11.44
N VAL A 60 -3.55 -8.34 10.17
CA VAL A 60 -3.92 -7.17 9.37
C VAL A 60 -5.34 -7.36 8.85
N SER A 61 -6.25 -6.49 9.25
CA SER A 61 -7.64 -6.52 8.81
C SER A 61 -7.82 -5.95 7.40
N GLU A 62 -8.92 -6.32 6.74
CA GLU A 62 -9.30 -5.75 5.44
C GLU A 62 -9.39 -4.21 5.51
N GLU A 63 -9.91 -3.67 6.60
CA GLU A 63 -10.03 -2.23 6.83
C GLU A 63 -8.65 -1.54 6.92
N MET A 64 -7.66 -2.20 7.53
CA MET A 64 -6.28 -1.70 7.51
C MET A 64 -5.71 -1.64 6.09
N ILE A 65 -5.99 -2.66 5.27
CA ILE A 65 -5.53 -2.72 3.87
C ILE A 65 -6.12 -1.54 3.09
N ASP A 66 -7.43 -1.34 3.18
CA ASP A 66 -8.16 -0.29 2.44
C ASP A 66 -7.78 1.14 2.89
N THR A 67 -7.44 1.28 4.19
CA THR A 67 -7.05 2.57 4.79
C THR A 67 -5.60 2.93 4.49
N MET A 68 -4.68 1.95 4.56
CA MET A 68 -3.23 2.21 4.55
C MET A 68 -2.56 2.01 3.19
N GLY A 69 -3.26 1.44 2.22
CA GLY A 69 -2.72 1.26 0.88
C GLY A 69 -3.78 1.24 -0.20
N VAL A 70 -3.34 0.77 -1.36
CA VAL A 70 -4.17 0.55 -2.54
C VAL A 70 -3.79 -0.83 -3.08
N ALA A 71 -4.74 -1.73 -3.17
CA ALA A 71 -4.48 -3.09 -3.63
C ALA A 71 -5.67 -3.67 -4.41
N GLY A 72 -5.35 -4.46 -5.44
CA GLY A 72 -6.33 -5.18 -6.22
C GLY A 72 -5.86 -5.44 -7.64
N THR A 73 -6.81 -5.66 -8.53
CA THR A 73 -6.61 -5.60 -9.98
C THR A 73 -6.25 -4.19 -10.44
N ALA A 74 -5.74 -4.06 -11.66
CA ALA A 74 -5.37 -2.75 -12.21
C ALA A 74 -6.55 -1.76 -12.24
N ASP A 75 -7.77 -2.24 -12.52
CA ASP A 75 -8.98 -1.41 -12.52
C ASP A 75 -9.34 -0.94 -11.11
N GLU A 76 -9.34 -1.85 -10.13
CA GLU A 76 -9.63 -1.51 -8.72
C GLU A 76 -8.60 -0.54 -8.16
N VAL A 77 -7.32 -0.69 -8.52
CA VAL A 77 -6.27 0.24 -8.10
C VAL A 77 -6.49 1.63 -8.69
N ARG A 78 -6.87 1.74 -9.97
CA ARG A 78 -7.22 3.03 -10.58
C ARG A 78 -8.43 3.67 -9.91
N GLU A 79 -9.46 2.90 -9.63
CA GLU A 79 -10.65 3.38 -8.94
C GLU A 79 -10.30 3.89 -7.53
N GLN A 80 -9.54 3.14 -6.76
CA GLN A 80 -9.09 3.55 -5.42
C GLN A 80 -8.23 4.82 -5.46
N LEU A 81 -7.38 4.99 -6.48
CA LEU A 81 -6.56 6.20 -6.62
C LEU A 81 -7.38 7.46 -6.90
N SER A 82 -8.56 7.34 -7.50
CA SER A 82 -9.44 8.49 -7.79
C SER A 82 -9.89 9.24 -6.53
N ARG A 83 -9.84 8.62 -5.34
CA ARG A 83 -10.14 9.29 -4.05
C ARG A 83 -9.19 10.45 -3.73
N TYR A 84 -8.06 10.53 -4.42
CA TYR A 84 -7.06 11.58 -4.26
C TYR A 84 -7.17 12.68 -5.34
N ASP A 85 -8.08 12.53 -6.31
CA ASP A 85 -8.27 13.51 -7.39
C ASP A 85 -8.69 14.87 -6.83
N GLY A 86 -7.95 15.92 -7.18
CA GLY A 86 -8.17 17.28 -6.67
C GLY A 86 -7.78 17.49 -5.19
N VAL A 87 -7.27 16.45 -4.52
CA VAL A 87 -6.78 16.51 -3.13
C VAL A 87 -5.25 16.57 -3.09
N LEU A 88 -4.58 15.80 -3.95
CA LEU A 88 -3.12 15.71 -4.03
C LEU A 88 -2.62 16.09 -5.44
N ASP A 89 -1.58 16.92 -5.52
CA ASP A 89 -0.92 17.23 -6.79
C ASP A 89 -0.09 16.06 -7.34
N HIS A 90 0.46 15.25 -6.43
CA HIS A 90 1.36 14.14 -6.75
C HIS A 90 1.15 12.97 -5.79
N ILE A 91 1.20 11.75 -6.33
CA ILE A 91 1.12 10.50 -5.55
C ILE A 91 2.38 9.68 -5.84
N MET A 92 3.08 9.26 -4.78
CA MET A 92 4.19 8.32 -4.90
C MET A 92 3.71 6.91 -4.59
N LEU A 93 3.74 6.04 -5.61
CA LEU A 93 3.43 4.63 -5.48
C LEU A 93 4.71 3.84 -5.33
N TYR A 94 4.72 2.87 -4.42
CA TYR A 94 5.82 1.94 -4.27
C TYR A 94 5.29 0.53 -4.00
N SER A 95 6.04 -0.45 -4.53
CA SER A 95 5.74 -1.87 -4.44
C SER A 95 6.02 -2.40 -3.01
N PRO A 96 5.14 -3.20 -2.41
CA PRO A 96 5.48 -3.94 -1.20
C PRO A 96 6.62 -4.93 -1.47
N SER A 97 7.47 -5.17 -0.48
CA SER A 97 8.64 -6.04 -0.61
C SER A 97 8.84 -6.99 0.57
N VAL A 98 8.15 -6.79 1.69
CA VAL A 98 8.23 -7.68 2.85
C VAL A 98 7.61 -9.02 2.53
N GLY A 99 8.39 -10.11 2.69
CA GLY A 99 7.91 -11.48 2.49
C GLY A 99 7.66 -11.85 1.02
N ILE A 100 8.03 -10.99 0.07
CA ILE A 100 7.75 -11.14 -1.35
C ILE A 100 9.06 -11.42 -2.11
N ALA A 101 9.02 -12.37 -3.04
CA ALA A 101 10.16 -12.70 -3.89
C ALA A 101 10.59 -11.49 -4.75
N PRO A 102 11.89 -11.21 -4.93
CA PRO A 102 12.37 -10.05 -5.69
C PRO A 102 11.76 -9.92 -7.10
N GLU A 103 11.57 -11.04 -7.79
CA GLU A 103 10.97 -11.09 -9.12
C GLU A 103 9.51 -10.61 -9.09
N ARG A 104 8.78 -10.97 -8.03
CA ARG A 104 7.40 -10.52 -7.83
C ARG A 104 7.33 -9.05 -7.49
N VAL A 105 8.26 -8.54 -6.67
CA VAL A 105 8.38 -7.10 -6.39
C VAL A 105 8.60 -6.32 -7.68
N GLN A 106 9.47 -6.82 -8.57
CA GLN A 106 9.73 -6.21 -9.88
C GLN A 106 8.49 -6.25 -10.79
N GLN A 107 7.79 -7.38 -10.88
CA GLN A 107 6.55 -7.50 -11.66
C GLN A 107 5.48 -6.51 -11.19
N ASN A 108 5.33 -6.33 -9.88
CA ASN A 108 4.39 -5.36 -9.33
C ASN A 108 4.83 -3.93 -9.63
N LEU A 109 6.12 -3.62 -9.53
CA LEU A 109 6.67 -2.31 -9.92
C LEU A 109 6.41 -1.99 -11.40
N ASP A 110 6.66 -2.95 -12.29
CA ASP A 110 6.39 -2.80 -13.73
C ASP A 110 4.90 -2.58 -13.99
N SER A 111 4.03 -3.25 -13.23
CA SER A 111 2.58 -3.06 -13.30
C SER A 111 2.17 -1.67 -12.83
N ILE A 112 2.71 -1.18 -11.71
CA ILE A 112 2.47 0.20 -11.24
C ILE A 112 2.88 1.22 -12.30
N ILE A 113 4.04 1.04 -12.92
CA ILE A 113 4.51 1.94 -13.99
C ILE A 113 3.56 1.89 -15.18
N ARG A 114 3.18 0.70 -15.64
CA ARG A 114 2.31 0.52 -16.81
C ARG A 114 0.89 1.06 -16.59
N GLU A 115 0.31 0.78 -15.44
CA GLU A 115 -1.11 1.03 -15.16
C GLU A 115 -1.39 2.37 -14.50
N CYS A 116 -0.41 2.95 -13.80
CA CYS A 116 -0.58 4.15 -12.98
C CYS A 116 0.36 5.29 -13.38
N SER A 117 1.26 5.12 -14.36
CA SER A 117 2.00 6.26 -14.89
C SER A 117 1.00 7.27 -15.47
N PRO A 118 1.18 8.58 -15.22
CA PRO A 118 0.43 9.59 -15.93
C PRO A 118 0.54 9.33 -17.43
N ALA A 119 -0.59 9.34 -18.15
CA ALA A 119 -0.56 9.39 -19.60
C ALA A 119 0.35 10.56 -19.99
N SER A 120 1.36 10.29 -20.81
CA SER A 120 2.46 11.19 -21.17
C SER A 120 2.01 12.65 -21.08
N MET A 121 2.48 13.37 -20.05
CA MET A 121 2.35 14.82 -20.07
C MET A 121 2.98 15.27 -21.38
N SER A 122 2.17 15.78 -22.32
CA SER A 122 2.71 16.42 -23.51
C SER A 122 3.69 17.49 -23.01
N PRO A 123 4.95 17.52 -23.48
CA PRO A 123 5.90 18.53 -23.05
C PRO A 123 5.37 19.89 -23.50
N GLY A 124 4.73 20.64 -22.60
CA GLY A 124 4.10 21.91 -22.99
C GLY A 124 3.13 22.59 -22.02
N GLN A 125 2.66 21.97 -20.94
CA GLN A 125 1.80 22.66 -19.97
C GLN A 125 2.51 22.96 -18.65
N SER A 126 3.60 23.73 -18.74
CA SER A 126 4.09 24.55 -17.62
C SER A 126 3.66 25.99 -17.87
N GLY A 127 2.39 26.30 -17.63
CA GLY A 127 1.96 27.68 -17.44
C GLY A 127 2.52 28.21 -16.11
N PRO A 128 2.90 29.49 -16.02
CA PRO A 128 3.45 30.04 -14.79
C PRO A 128 2.41 29.96 -13.67
N ARG A 129 2.81 29.40 -12.51
CA ARG A 129 2.01 29.50 -11.29
C ARG A 129 1.94 30.97 -10.86
N PRO A 130 0.75 31.50 -10.54
CA PRO A 130 0.65 32.82 -9.96
C PRO A 130 1.33 32.83 -8.58
N ILE A 131 2.04 33.93 -8.31
CA ILE A 131 2.69 34.27 -7.03
C ILE A 131 1.68 34.54 -5.92
#